data_AF-A0AA90SR05-F1
#
_entry.id   AF-A0AA90SR05-F1
#
_cell.length_a   1.000
_cell.length_b   1.000
_cell.length_c   1.000
_cell.angle_alpha   90.00
_cell.angle_beta   90.00
_cell.angle_gamma   90.00
#
_symmetry.space_group_name_H-M   'P 1'
#
loop_
_entity.id
_entity.type
_entity.pdbx_description
1 polymer ?
#
loop_
_entity_poly.entity_id
_entity_poly.type
_entity_poly.pdbx_seq_one_letter_code
_entity_poly.pdbx_strand_id
1 'polypeptide(L)' 'MERLKNYPLWIAIAALGGLFMNDLGVLTPEKYDQYVNAILAVLIGAGIFNNPSNGTGFKDQ' A
#
# COMPACT_ATOMS: atom_id res chain seq x y z
N MET A 1 -5.65 12.86 12.38
CA MET A 1 -6.28 11.59 11.95
C MET A 1 -6.27 11.39 10.43
N GLU A 2 -5.54 12.20 9.65
CA GLU A 2 -5.52 12.07 8.18
C GLU A 2 -4.40 11.16 7.64
N ARG A 3 -3.40 10.83 8.49
CA ARG A 3 -2.25 10.01 8.09
C ARG A 3 -2.63 8.61 7.59
N LEU A 4 -3.68 8.01 8.16
CA LEU A 4 -4.16 6.70 7.74
C LEU A 4 -4.82 6.72 6.35
N LYS A 5 -5.22 7.89 5.84
CA LYS A 5 -5.79 8.06 4.49
C LYS A 5 -4.74 8.26 3.40
N ASN A 6 -3.47 8.42 3.77
CA ASN A 6 -2.38 8.72 2.86
C ASN A 6 -1.93 7.45 2.12
N TYR A 7 -2.24 7.36 0.83
CA TYR A 7 -1.89 6.21 -0.01
C TYR A 7 -0.38 5.88 -0.04
N PRO A 8 0.54 6.86 -0.25
CA PRO A 8 1.98 6.62 -0.17
C PRO A 8 2.48 5.99 1.14
N LEU A 9 1.84 6.28 2.28
CA LEU A 9 2.19 5.63 3.55
C LEU A 9 1.99 4.11 3.47
N TRP A 10 0.89 3.66 2.88
CA TRP A 10 0.58 2.24 2.76
C TRP A 10 1.43 1.53 1.72
N ILE A 11 1.84 2.23 0.66
CA ILE A 11 2.86 1.75 -0.27
C ILE A 11 4.19 1.53 0.46
N ALA A 12 4.61 2.46 1.34
CA ALA A 12 5.83 2.29 2.11
C ALA A 12 5.75 1.12 3.10
N ILE A 13 4.60 0.92 3.75
CA ILE A 13 4.36 -0.23 4.64
C ILE A 13 4.39 -1.54 3.86
N ALA A 14 3.74 -1.60 2.69
CA ALA A 14 3.78 -2.77 1.82
C ALA A 14 5.19 -3.06 1.30
N ALA A 15 5.94 -2.03 0.89
CA ALA A 15 7.33 -2.21 0.46
C ALA A 15 8.21 -2.77 1.58
N LEU A 16 8.03 -2.29 2.82
CA LEU A 16 8.73 -2.84 3.98
C LEU A 16 8.35 -4.31 4.23
N GLY A 17 7.07 -4.65 4.15
CA GLY A 17 6.60 -6.04 4.26
C GLY A 17 7.18 -6.94 3.17
N GLY A 18 7.31 -6.43 1.94
CA GLY A 18 7.87 -7.16 0.81
C GLY A 18 9.31 -7.60 1.04
N LEU A 19 10.12 -6.79 1.76
CA LEU A 19 11.47 -7.16 2.13
C LEU A 19 11.49 -8.39 3.05
N PHE A 20 10.66 -8.41 4.09
CA PHE A 20 10.56 -9.58 4.98
C PHE A 20 10.05 -10.82 4.26
N MET A 21 9.08 -10.67 3.36
CA MET A 21 8.49 -11.80 2.63
C MET A 21 9.47 -12.39 1.61
N ASN A 22 10.31 -11.54 1.01
CA ASN A 22 11.40 -11.95 0.14
C ASN A 22 12.51 -12.67 0.93
N ASP A 23 12.95 -12.10 2.07
CA ASP A 23 14.00 -12.69 2.91
C ASP A 23 13.60 -14.07 3.49
N LEU A 24 12.32 -14.27 3.80
CA LEU A 24 11.80 -15.55 4.28
C LEU A 24 11.55 -16.56 3.14
N GLY A 25 11.64 -16.16 1.87
CA GLY A 25 11.40 -17.02 0.71
C GLY A 25 9.98 -17.57 0.62
N VAL A 26 9.02 -16.97 1.32
CA VAL A 26 7.65 -17.48 1.47
C VAL A 26 6.80 -17.18 0.23
N LEU A 27 7.11 -16.09 -0.48
CA LEU A 27 6.36 -15.64 -1.65
C LEU A 27 7.30 -15.14 -2.76
N THR A 28 6.94 -15.40 -4.02
CA THR A 28 7.60 -14.74 -5.14
C THR A 28 7.23 -13.26 -5.18
N PRO A 29 8.13 -12.37 -5.66
CA PRO A 29 7.84 -10.94 -5.77
C PRO A 29 6.54 -10.66 -6.53
N GLU A 30 6.30 -11.40 -7.61
CA GLU A 30 5.12 -11.24 -8.46
C GLU A 30 3.81 -11.59 -7.73
N LYS A 31 3.82 -12.65 -6.90
CA LYS A 31 2.66 -12.99 -6.06
C LYS A 31 2.46 -11.96 -4.96
N TYR A 32 3.55 -11.42 -4.41
CA TYR A 32 3.47 -10.43 -3.36
C TYR A 32 2.83 -9.14 -3.88
N ASP A 33 3.29 -8.65 -5.03
CA ASP A 33 2.72 -7.48 -5.70
C ASP A 33 1.26 -7.68 -6.06
N GLN A 34 0.86 -8.88 -6.50
CA GLN A 34 -0.54 -9.19 -6.78
C GLN A 34 -1.42 -9.04 -5.53
N TYR A 35 -0.96 -9.52 -4.37
CA TYR A 35 -1.70 -9.37 -3.10
C TYR A 35 -1.72 -7.93 -2.61
N VAL A 36 -0.59 -7.22 -2.67
CA VAL A 36 -0.52 -5.81 -2.27
C VAL A 36 -1.47 -4.97 -3.10
N ASN A 37 -1.47 -5.12 -4.43
CA ASN A 37 -2.36 -4.40 -5.32
C ASN A 37 -3.83 -4.71 -5.06
N ALA A 38 -4.18 -5.98 -4.81
CA ALA A 38 -5.54 -6.37 -4.47
C ALA A 38 -6.01 -5.73 -3.16
N ILE A 39 -5.16 -5.74 -2.13
CA ILE A 39 -5.45 -5.12 -0.82
C ILE A 39 -5.64 -3.62 -0.99
N LEU A 40 -4.73 -2.93 -1.67
CA LEU A 40 -4.82 -1.49 -1.91
C LEU A 40 -6.08 -1.12 -2.71
N ALA A 41 -6.44 -1.90 -3.73
CA ALA A 41 -7.65 -1.68 -4.51
C ALA A 41 -8.93 -1.79 -3.65
N VAL A 42 -9.00 -2.79 -2.76
CA VAL A 42 -10.12 -2.94 -1.82
C VAL A 42 -10.18 -1.76 -0.84
N LEU A 43 -9.04 -1.33 -0.31
CA LEU A 43 -8.97 -0.23 0.66
C LEU A 43 -9.33 1.12 0.02
N ILE A 44 -8.96 1.34 -1.24
CA ILE A 44 -9.42 2.49 -2.04
C ILE A 44 -10.92 2.40 -2.27
N GLY A 45 -11.43 1.25 -2.71
CA GLY A 45 -12.87 1.04 -2.97
C GLY A 45 -13.73 1.20 -1.71
N ALA A 46 -13.20 0.86 -0.54
CA ALA A 46 -13.84 1.05 0.75
C ALA A 46 -13.75 2.50 1.28
N GLY A 47 -13.08 3.41 0.58
CA GLY A 47 -12.90 4.80 0.99
C GLY A 47 -11.96 4.99 2.18
N ILE A 48 -11.13 3.99 2.51
CA ILE A 48 -10.19 4.05 3.62
C ILE A 48 -8.99 4.95 3.26
N PHE A 49 -8.57 4.95 1.97
CA PHE A 49 -7.54 5.85 1.44
C PHE A 49 -8.12 6.82 0.41
N ASN A 50 -7.48 7.98 0.29
CA ASN A 50 -7.76 8.90 -0.82
C ASN A 50 -7.25 8.28 -2.13
N ASN A 51 -8.08 8.33 -3.17
CA ASN A 51 -7.68 7.90 -4.51
C ASN A 51 -6.41 8.69 -4.92
N PRO A 52 -5.32 8.03 -5.35
CA PRO A 52 -4.08 8.69 -5.75
C PRO A 52 -4.26 9.75 -6.85
N SER A 53 -5.35 9.68 -7.63
CA SER A 53 -5.71 10.72 -8.63
C SER A 53 -6.11 12.07 -8.02
N ASN A 54 -6.46 12.14 -6.73
CA ASN A 54 -6.95 13.35 -6.05
C ASN A 54 -6.11 13.75 -4.81
N GLY A 55 -5.05 13.03 -4.46
CA GLY A 55 -4.26 13.25 -3.23
C GLY A 55 -2.93 13.97 -3.44
N THR A 56 -2.43 14.70 -2.44
CA THR A 56 -1.16 15.47 -2.52
C THR A 56 0.10 14.63 -2.29
N GLY A 57 -0.03 13.30 -2.25
CA GLY A 57 1.09 12.38 -2.01
C GLY A 57 1.60 12.45 -0.56
N PHE A 58 2.92 12.40 -0.36
CA PHE A 58 3.55 12.48 0.98
C PHE A 58 3.38 13.86 1.67
N LYS A 59 2.66 14.80 1.04
CA LYS A 59 2.50 16.17 1.50
C LYS A 59 1.15 16.46 2.17
N ASP A 60 0.34 15.44 2.47
CA ASP A 60 -0.88 15.66 3.25
C ASP A 60 -0.51 16.29 4.61
N GLN A 61 -0.74 17.60 4.73
CA GLN A 61 -0.65 18.39 5.95
C GLN A 61 -2.02 18.45 6.62
#